data_AF-A0A3B9PXU7-F1
#
_entry.id   AF-A0A3B9PXU7-F1
#
_cell.length_a   1.000
_cell.length_b   1.000
_cell.length_c   1.000
_cell.angle_alpha   90.00
_cell.angle_beta   90.00
_cell.angle_gamma   90.00
#
_symmetry.space_group_name_H-M   'P 1'
#
loop_
_entity.id
_entity.type
_entity.pdbx_description
1 polymer ?
#
loop_
_entity_poly.entity_id
_entity_poly.type
_entity_poly.pdbx_seq_one_letter_code
_entity_poly.pdbx_strand_id
1 'polypeptide(L)'
;MFNRFGLNRVLEPKHVLSTSAWRVDNNREIHPKELRVSIKRLHIESTSFKQICIEANNDPQKIKDKIMDIVIRRGKLHNPATDTGGVVYGIVEEIGSEYHNKKGLKPGDEVICNASLAAIPIYISRITKIDMAYSQIEAEGYAILFDEFPVVKPPKDVPIDLLLFAYDESGTLYAVSREAKGKRNFLVVGNNLLTNLLFGCAIRSAAGPDAQVVCLLDKKSDIIFKGDSLDELLNEVFTEIHYVNILRPVECLQRLNAEGHYDMSVNCANIPGAETVNILATRYGGTVFFANLINNYNIA
;
A
#
# COMPACT_ATOMS: atom_id res chain seq x y z
N MET A 1 6.35 -19.68 -21.74
CA MET A 1 6.80 -18.27 -21.72
C MET A 1 6.48 -17.58 -20.39
N PHE A 2 5.26 -17.73 -19.83
CA PHE A 2 4.82 -17.00 -18.62
C PHE A 2 5.08 -17.70 -17.27
N ASN A 3 5.83 -18.80 -17.22
CA ASN A 3 6.10 -19.51 -15.95
C ASN A 3 6.88 -18.65 -14.95
N ARG A 4 7.62 -17.63 -15.44
CA ARG A 4 8.29 -16.62 -14.60
C ARG A 4 7.33 -15.68 -13.85
N PHE A 5 6.04 -15.73 -14.18
CA PHE A 5 4.96 -14.96 -13.56
C PHE A 5 3.94 -15.87 -12.86
N GLY A 6 4.32 -17.10 -12.52
CA GLY A 6 3.49 -17.99 -11.71
C GLY A 6 2.37 -18.71 -12.44
N LEU A 7 2.34 -18.70 -13.77
CA LEU A 7 1.30 -19.40 -14.55
C LEU A 7 1.21 -20.90 -14.20
N ASN A 8 2.34 -21.53 -13.87
CA ASN A 8 2.44 -22.92 -13.44
C ASN A 8 1.71 -23.22 -12.12
N ARG A 9 1.46 -22.21 -11.29
CA ARG A 9 0.73 -22.33 -10.02
C ARG A 9 -0.72 -21.90 -10.13
N VAL A 10 -1.22 -21.50 -11.30
CA VAL A 10 -2.62 -21.09 -11.43
C VAL A 10 -3.53 -22.32 -11.50
N LEU A 11 -4.49 -22.39 -10.58
CA LEU A 11 -5.48 -23.48 -10.53
C LEU A 11 -6.78 -23.08 -11.23
N GLU A 12 -7.30 -21.87 -10.95
CA GLU A 12 -8.56 -21.41 -11.52
C GLU A 12 -8.63 -19.88 -11.64
N PRO A 13 -8.99 -19.32 -12.81
CA PRO A 13 -9.04 -19.97 -14.12
C PRO A 13 -7.64 -20.15 -14.73
N LYS A 14 -7.39 -21.21 -15.52
CA LYS A 14 -6.03 -21.56 -16.01
C LYS A 14 -5.39 -20.59 -17.02
N HIS A 15 -6.15 -19.66 -17.58
CA HIS A 15 -5.69 -18.78 -18.67
C HIS A 15 -5.31 -17.37 -18.21
N VAL A 16 -5.24 -17.14 -16.90
CA VAL A 16 -4.81 -15.87 -16.31
C VAL A 16 -3.51 -16.03 -15.52
N LEU A 17 -2.86 -14.91 -15.18
CA LEU A 17 -1.69 -14.91 -14.29
C LEU A 17 -2.10 -15.06 -12.82
N SER A 18 -1.13 -15.36 -11.96
CA SER A 18 -1.38 -15.57 -10.53
C SER A 18 -2.12 -14.40 -9.85
N THR A 19 -1.86 -13.15 -10.28
CA THR A 19 -2.56 -11.96 -9.80
C THR A 19 -4.06 -12.02 -10.01
N SER A 20 -4.50 -12.39 -11.21
CA SER A 20 -5.93 -12.43 -11.59
C SER A 20 -6.58 -13.77 -11.32
N ALA A 21 -5.81 -14.81 -10.99
CA ALA A 21 -6.33 -16.12 -10.66
C ALA A 21 -7.25 -16.03 -9.43
N TRP A 22 -8.38 -16.71 -9.45
CA TRP A 22 -9.20 -16.86 -8.24
C TRP A 22 -8.46 -17.73 -7.21
N ARG A 23 -7.79 -18.79 -7.69
CA ARG A 23 -7.03 -19.72 -6.84
C ARG A 23 -5.69 -20.13 -7.46
N VAL A 24 -4.68 -20.22 -6.59
CA VAL A 24 -3.32 -20.66 -6.91
C VAL A 24 -2.89 -21.85 -6.05
N ASP A 25 -1.93 -22.61 -6.54
CA ASP A 25 -1.23 -23.67 -5.82
C ASP A 25 -0.14 -23.09 -4.93
N ASN A 26 -0.34 -23.18 -3.62
CA ASN A 26 0.60 -22.74 -2.60
C ASN A 26 1.40 -23.89 -1.97
N ASN A 27 1.55 -25.03 -2.66
CA ASN A 27 2.40 -26.13 -2.23
C ASN A 27 3.82 -25.65 -1.87
N ARG A 28 4.37 -26.23 -0.79
CA ARG A 28 5.64 -25.84 -0.18
C ARG A 28 6.85 -26.07 -1.07
N GLU A 29 6.84 -27.12 -1.89
CA GLU A 29 7.93 -27.45 -2.81
C GLU A 29 8.07 -26.34 -3.86
N ILE A 30 9.30 -25.87 -4.05
CA ILE A 30 9.59 -24.84 -5.05
C ILE A 30 9.96 -25.46 -6.39
N HIS A 31 9.58 -24.80 -7.47
CA HIS A 31 10.11 -25.07 -8.79
C HIS A 31 11.48 -24.41 -8.98
N PRO A 32 12.26 -24.81 -10.01
CA PRO A 32 13.62 -24.29 -10.22
C PRO A 32 13.75 -22.77 -10.31
N LYS A 33 12.69 -22.05 -10.71
CA LYS A 33 12.67 -20.58 -10.86
C LYS A 33 11.92 -19.86 -9.75
N GLU A 34 11.75 -20.50 -8.61
CA GLU A 34 11.01 -19.98 -7.47
C GLU A 34 11.92 -19.81 -6.25
N LEU A 35 11.45 -18.97 -5.33
CA LEU A 35 12.11 -18.62 -4.09
C LEU A 35 11.11 -18.81 -2.96
N ARG A 36 11.41 -19.65 -1.96
CA ARG A 36 10.57 -19.79 -0.76
C ARG A 36 11.07 -18.85 0.32
N VAL A 37 10.13 -18.10 0.90
CA VAL A 37 10.38 -17.15 1.98
C VAL A 37 9.53 -17.52 3.19
N SER A 38 10.15 -17.69 4.35
CA SER A 38 9.48 -17.83 5.64
C SER A 38 8.82 -16.51 6.00
N ILE A 39 7.51 -16.50 6.24
CA ILE A 39 6.80 -15.26 6.56
C ILE A 39 7.21 -14.77 7.95
N LYS A 40 7.43 -13.46 8.07
CA LYS A 40 7.57 -12.77 9.36
C LYS A 40 6.44 -11.78 9.58
N ARG A 41 6.14 -10.99 8.55
CA ARG A 41 5.08 -9.98 8.59
C ARG A 41 4.43 -9.82 7.23
N LEU A 42 3.12 -9.62 7.24
CA LEU A 42 2.34 -9.23 6.08
C LEU A 42 1.74 -7.85 6.34
N HIS A 43 1.90 -6.94 5.40
CA HIS A 43 1.06 -5.75 5.33
C HIS A 43 -0.14 -6.07 4.45
N ILE A 44 -1.32 -5.68 4.90
CA ILE A 44 -2.58 -5.83 4.18
C ILE A 44 -2.98 -4.44 3.74
N GLU A 45 -3.30 -4.30 2.45
CA GLU A 45 -3.71 -3.02 1.88
C GLU A 45 -4.85 -2.40 2.72
N SER A 46 -4.75 -1.09 2.96
CA SER A 46 -5.53 -0.40 4.01
C SER A 46 -7.05 -0.53 3.83
N THR A 47 -7.55 -0.49 2.60
CA THR A 47 -8.97 -0.67 2.28
C THR A 47 -9.42 -2.10 2.58
N SER A 48 -8.64 -3.10 2.16
CA SER A 48 -8.86 -4.51 2.49
C SER A 48 -8.90 -4.74 4.00
N PHE A 49 -7.92 -4.21 4.73
CA PHE A 49 -7.86 -4.39 6.17
C PHE A 49 -9.06 -3.74 6.89
N LYS A 50 -9.40 -2.50 6.52
CA LYS A 50 -10.58 -1.80 7.06
C LYS A 50 -11.87 -2.57 6.78
N GLN A 51 -12.03 -3.09 5.56
CA GLN A 51 -13.19 -3.88 5.18
C GLN A 51 -13.30 -5.17 6.01
N ILE A 52 -12.19 -5.91 6.21
CA ILE A 52 -12.15 -7.09 7.07
C ILE A 52 -12.51 -6.74 8.52
N CYS A 53 -11.99 -5.62 9.03
CA CYS A 53 -12.28 -5.14 10.39
C CYS A 53 -13.77 -4.85 10.57
N ILE A 54 -14.40 -4.18 9.61
CA ILE A 54 -15.85 -3.89 9.64
C ILE A 54 -16.65 -5.18 9.68
N GLU A 55 -16.39 -6.14 8.78
CA GLU A 55 -17.10 -7.42 8.78
C GLU A 55 -16.86 -8.26 10.04
N ALA A 56 -15.70 -8.10 10.67
CA ALA A 56 -15.35 -8.77 11.92
C ALA A 56 -15.90 -8.04 13.16
N ASN A 57 -16.57 -6.89 13.01
CA ASN A 57 -16.94 -5.99 14.11
C ASN A 57 -15.74 -5.61 14.99
N ASN A 58 -14.57 -5.41 14.39
CA ASN A 58 -13.28 -5.13 15.05
C ASN A 58 -12.82 -6.20 16.05
N ASP A 59 -13.37 -7.42 16.01
CA ASP A 59 -12.91 -8.51 16.86
C ASP A 59 -11.59 -9.09 16.32
N PRO A 60 -10.48 -9.04 17.08
CA PRO A 60 -9.17 -9.48 16.59
C PRO A 60 -9.15 -10.95 16.15
N GLN A 61 -9.87 -11.84 16.83
CA GLN A 61 -9.86 -13.26 16.47
C GLN A 61 -10.60 -13.48 15.13
N LYS A 62 -11.77 -12.86 14.96
CA LYS A 62 -12.52 -12.92 13.69
C LYS A 62 -11.76 -12.29 12.53
N ILE A 63 -10.96 -11.25 12.78
CA ILE A 63 -10.06 -10.68 11.76
C ILE A 63 -9.03 -11.74 11.32
N LYS A 64 -8.37 -12.42 12.27
CA LYS A 64 -7.44 -13.52 11.96
C LYS A 64 -8.13 -14.61 11.15
N ASP A 65 -9.31 -15.05 11.60
CA ASP A 65 -10.06 -16.13 10.95
C ASP A 65 -10.44 -15.78 9.51
N LYS A 66 -10.85 -14.53 9.25
CA LYS A 66 -11.15 -14.03 7.91
C LYS A 66 -9.91 -14.01 7.00
N ILE A 67 -8.77 -13.52 7.50
CA ILE A 67 -7.52 -13.51 6.73
C ILE A 67 -7.10 -14.94 6.39
N MET A 68 -7.18 -15.86 7.36
CA MET A 68 -6.90 -17.28 7.15
C MET A 68 -7.84 -17.91 6.12
N ASP A 69 -9.14 -17.64 6.20
CA ASP A 69 -10.14 -18.16 5.26
C ASP A 69 -9.87 -17.71 3.81
N ILE A 70 -9.49 -16.44 3.60
CA ILE A 70 -9.08 -15.93 2.29
C ILE A 70 -7.90 -16.75 1.74
N VAL A 71 -6.86 -16.93 2.56
CA VAL A 71 -5.66 -17.67 2.16
C VAL A 71 -5.95 -19.14 1.90
N ILE A 72 -6.76 -19.79 2.73
CA ILE A 72 -7.14 -21.20 2.57
C ILE A 72 -7.90 -21.41 1.26
N ARG A 73 -8.86 -20.52 0.93
CA ARG A 73 -9.69 -20.65 -0.27
C ARG A 73 -8.91 -20.35 -1.56
N ARG A 74 -8.02 -19.35 -1.53
CA ARG A 74 -7.36 -18.82 -2.74
C ARG A 74 -5.92 -19.30 -2.91
N GLY A 75 -5.28 -19.81 -1.87
CA GLY A 75 -3.83 -20.09 -1.86
C GLY A 75 -2.97 -18.82 -1.85
N LYS A 76 -3.57 -17.64 -1.67
CA LYS A 76 -2.95 -16.31 -1.70
C LYS A 76 -3.78 -15.33 -0.88
N LEU A 77 -3.22 -14.19 -0.48
CA LEU A 77 -4.00 -13.13 0.19
C LEU A 77 -4.51 -12.15 -0.86
N HIS A 78 -5.71 -12.44 -1.36
CA HIS A 78 -6.44 -11.62 -2.33
C HIS A 78 -7.86 -11.39 -1.81
N ASN A 79 -8.14 -10.17 -1.34
CA ASN A 79 -9.44 -9.86 -0.76
C ASN A 79 -10.49 -9.73 -1.89
N PRO A 80 -11.55 -10.57 -1.92
CA PRO A 80 -12.59 -10.50 -2.94
C PRO A 80 -13.39 -9.20 -2.96
N ALA A 81 -13.51 -8.51 -1.82
CA ALA A 81 -14.36 -7.33 -1.70
C ALA A 81 -13.69 -6.07 -2.27
N THR A 82 -12.36 -6.00 -2.20
CA THR A 82 -11.57 -4.83 -2.61
C THR A 82 -10.69 -5.10 -3.82
N ASP A 83 -10.51 -6.35 -4.22
CA ASP A 83 -9.59 -6.78 -5.27
C ASP A 83 -8.12 -6.43 -4.97
N THR A 84 -7.76 -6.34 -3.69
CA THR A 84 -6.42 -5.94 -3.23
C THR A 84 -5.69 -7.06 -2.47
N GLY A 85 -4.40 -6.84 -2.23
CA GLY A 85 -3.52 -7.76 -1.51
C GLY A 85 -2.74 -7.03 -0.43
N GLY A 86 -1.44 -6.85 -0.65
CA GLY A 86 -0.51 -6.20 0.28
C GLY A 86 0.93 -6.62 0.02
N VAL A 87 1.79 -6.54 1.02
CA VAL A 87 3.25 -6.76 0.89
C VAL A 87 3.74 -7.79 1.90
N VAL A 88 4.69 -8.65 1.49
CA VAL A 88 5.30 -9.65 2.37
C VAL A 88 6.72 -9.28 2.78
N TYR A 89 6.99 -9.43 4.07
CA TYR A 89 8.32 -9.45 4.68
C TYR A 89 8.62 -10.83 5.26
N GLY A 90 9.84 -11.31 5.03
CA GLY A 90 10.24 -12.61 5.54
C GLY A 90 11.72 -12.91 5.40
N ILE A 91 12.06 -14.18 5.61
CA ILE A 91 13.43 -14.71 5.53
C ILE A 91 13.52 -15.73 4.40
N VAL A 92 14.52 -15.62 3.54
CA VAL A 92 14.76 -16.61 2.48
C VAL A 92 15.02 -17.99 3.10
N GLU A 93 14.21 -18.98 2.74
CA GLU A 93 14.38 -20.38 3.15
C GLU A 93 15.13 -21.19 2.10
N GLU A 94 14.69 -21.10 0.84
CA GLU A 94 15.16 -21.96 -0.24
C GLU A 94 15.11 -21.22 -1.58
N ILE A 95 16.15 -21.40 -2.41
CA ILE A 95 16.28 -20.76 -3.72
C ILE A 95 16.35 -21.86 -4.78
N GLY A 96 15.47 -21.79 -5.78
CA GLY A 96 15.48 -22.72 -6.90
C GLY A 96 16.76 -22.63 -7.72
N SER A 97 17.18 -23.75 -8.32
CA SER A 97 18.44 -23.87 -9.06
C SER A 97 18.56 -22.98 -10.30
N GLU A 98 17.44 -22.55 -10.89
CA GLU A 98 17.36 -21.69 -12.07
C GLU A 98 16.84 -20.27 -11.72
N TYR A 99 16.66 -19.94 -10.45
CA TYR A 99 16.21 -18.61 -10.02
C TYR A 99 17.25 -17.55 -10.38
N HIS A 100 16.84 -16.48 -11.04
CA HIS A 100 17.72 -15.41 -11.48
C HIS A 100 18.08 -14.50 -10.30
N ASN A 101 19.05 -14.95 -9.51
CA ASN A 101 19.47 -14.31 -8.27
C ASN A 101 20.33 -13.05 -8.47
N LYS A 102 19.80 -12.01 -9.14
CA LYS A 102 20.52 -10.75 -9.44
C LYS A 102 20.99 -10.01 -8.18
N LYS A 103 20.33 -10.24 -7.04
CA LYS A 103 20.59 -9.56 -5.76
C LYS A 103 21.51 -10.34 -4.82
N GLY A 104 22.01 -11.51 -5.26
CA GLY A 104 22.90 -12.34 -4.45
C GLY A 104 22.27 -12.80 -3.12
N LEU A 105 20.97 -13.08 -3.14
CA LEU A 105 20.20 -13.60 -2.01
C LEU A 105 20.75 -14.96 -1.58
N LYS A 106 20.68 -15.25 -0.28
CA LYS A 106 21.07 -16.52 0.32
C LYS A 106 20.02 -16.92 1.37
N PRO A 107 19.85 -18.22 1.65
CA PRO A 107 19.09 -18.67 2.80
C PRO A 107 19.52 -17.93 4.07
N GLY A 108 18.54 -17.45 4.84
CA GLY A 108 18.75 -16.61 6.02
C GLY A 108 18.72 -15.10 5.78
N ASP A 109 18.72 -14.62 4.53
CA ASP A 109 18.56 -13.20 4.24
C ASP A 109 17.13 -12.73 4.53
N GLU A 110 17.00 -11.57 5.16
CA GLU A 110 15.73 -10.84 5.28
C GLU A 110 15.38 -10.14 3.97
N VAL A 111 14.11 -10.26 3.55
CA VAL A 111 13.64 -9.74 2.27
C VAL A 111 12.23 -9.18 2.36
N ILE A 112 11.99 -8.14 1.55
CA ILE A 112 10.66 -7.64 1.21
C ILE A 112 10.41 -7.95 -0.26
N CYS A 113 9.23 -8.49 -0.57
CA CYS A 113 8.78 -8.65 -1.95
C CYS A 113 7.80 -7.53 -2.29
N ASN A 114 8.21 -6.62 -3.17
CA ASN A 114 7.37 -5.52 -3.65
C ASN A 114 6.44 -5.96 -4.80
N ALA A 115 5.79 -7.11 -4.63
CA ALA A 115 4.72 -7.59 -5.48
C ALA A 115 3.49 -7.82 -4.60
N SER A 116 2.31 -7.57 -5.16
CA SER A 116 1.07 -7.73 -4.40
C SER A 116 0.90 -9.17 -3.91
N LEU A 117 0.51 -9.33 -2.64
CA LEU A 117 0.06 -10.60 -2.08
C LEU A 117 -1.12 -11.23 -2.86
N ALA A 118 -1.83 -10.44 -3.67
CA ALA A 118 -2.83 -10.94 -4.60
C ALA A 118 -2.22 -11.76 -5.75
N ALA A 119 -0.90 -11.79 -5.91
CA ALA A 119 -0.18 -12.57 -6.92
C ALA A 119 0.70 -13.67 -6.33
N ILE A 120 0.98 -13.62 -5.03
CA ILE A 120 1.96 -14.48 -4.35
C ILE A 120 1.23 -15.68 -3.73
N PRO A 121 1.57 -16.92 -4.11
CA PRO A 121 1.14 -18.10 -3.37
C PRO A 121 1.68 -18.04 -1.94
N ILE A 122 0.78 -18.11 -0.96
CA ILE A 122 1.14 -18.12 0.46
C ILE A 122 0.39 -19.21 1.21
N TYR A 123 1.05 -19.76 2.22
CA TYR A 123 0.46 -20.60 3.23
C TYR A 123 0.72 -19.97 4.59
N ILE A 124 -0.32 -19.84 5.40
CA ILE A 124 -0.22 -19.38 6.78
C ILE A 124 -0.66 -20.53 7.68
N SER A 125 0.18 -20.93 8.63
CA SER A 125 -0.20 -21.89 9.67
C SER A 125 -0.88 -21.18 10.84
N ARG A 126 -0.40 -19.99 11.19
CA ARG A 126 -0.88 -19.23 12.35
C ARG A 126 -0.62 -17.74 12.21
N ILE A 127 -1.59 -16.92 12.63
CA ILE A 127 -1.41 -15.47 12.83
C ILE A 127 -1.16 -15.20 14.32
N THR A 128 0.05 -14.77 14.65
CA THR A 128 0.49 -14.56 16.04
C THR A 128 0.01 -13.20 16.56
N LYS A 129 0.11 -12.14 15.75
CA LYS A 129 -0.23 -10.77 16.16
C LYS A 129 -0.95 -10.01 15.04
N ILE A 130 -1.86 -9.12 15.41
CA ILE A 130 -2.45 -8.11 14.52
C ILE A 130 -2.05 -6.74 15.03
N ASP A 131 -1.60 -5.89 14.12
CA ASP A 131 -1.41 -4.46 14.31
C ASP A 131 -2.51 -3.72 13.55
N MET A 132 -3.46 -3.18 14.31
CA MET A 132 -4.61 -2.45 13.75
C MET A 132 -4.23 -1.06 13.24
N ALA A 133 -3.12 -0.48 13.71
CA ALA A 133 -2.71 0.87 13.35
C ALA A 133 -2.04 0.89 11.97
N TYR A 134 -1.21 -0.12 11.67
CA TYR A 134 -0.49 -0.24 10.41
C TYR A 134 -1.11 -1.21 9.41
N SER A 135 -2.25 -1.82 9.73
CA SER A 135 -2.89 -2.86 8.89
C SER A 135 -1.95 -4.04 8.62
N GLN A 136 -1.28 -4.53 9.67
CA GLN A 136 -0.23 -5.54 9.56
C GLN A 136 -0.51 -6.75 10.44
N ILE A 137 0.00 -7.90 10.03
CA ILE A 137 -0.03 -9.13 10.82
C ILE A 137 1.33 -9.78 10.90
N GLU A 138 1.66 -10.34 12.06
CA GLU A 138 2.77 -11.29 12.20
C GLU A 138 2.21 -12.70 12.07
N ALA A 139 2.88 -13.52 11.26
CA ALA A 139 2.36 -14.82 10.87
C ALA A 139 3.49 -15.84 10.67
N GLU A 140 3.18 -17.10 10.95
CA GLU A 140 3.99 -18.25 10.64
C GLU A 140 3.48 -18.90 9.36
N GLY A 141 4.39 -19.29 8.48
CA GLY A 141 4.05 -19.80 7.16
C GLY A 141 5.14 -19.50 6.15
N TYR A 142 4.78 -19.58 4.88
CA TYR A 142 5.71 -19.32 3.78
C TYR A 142 5.01 -18.69 2.59
N ALA A 143 5.79 -17.97 1.79
CA ALA A 143 5.43 -17.41 0.51
C ALA A 143 6.34 -18.01 -0.59
N ILE A 144 5.77 -18.19 -1.78
CA ILE A 144 6.52 -18.63 -2.97
C ILE A 144 6.62 -17.45 -3.93
N LEU A 145 7.83 -16.96 -4.14
CA LEU A 145 8.09 -15.80 -4.99
C LEU A 145 8.60 -16.25 -6.36
N PHE A 146 8.16 -15.57 -7.41
CA PHE A 146 8.58 -15.85 -8.78
C PHE A 146 9.81 -15.04 -9.19
N ASP A 147 10.52 -15.55 -10.19
CA ASP A 147 11.77 -14.99 -10.76
C ASP A 147 11.73 -13.48 -11.03
N GLU A 148 10.61 -12.96 -11.55
CA GLU A 148 10.48 -11.54 -11.93
C GLU A 148 9.86 -10.67 -10.82
N PHE A 149 9.53 -11.23 -9.65
CA PHE A 149 9.05 -10.42 -8.54
C PHE A 149 10.19 -9.59 -7.95
N PRO A 150 9.97 -8.29 -7.70
CA PRO A 150 10.99 -7.43 -7.12
C PRO A 150 11.21 -7.79 -5.65
N VAL A 151 12.34 -8.45 -5.38
CA VAL A 151 12.77 -8.82 -4.02
C VAL A 151 13.97 -7.98 -3.62
N VAL A 152 13.89 -7.36 -2.45
CA VAL A 152 14.92 -6.44 -1.93
C VAL A 152 15.26 -6.77 -0.49
N LYS A 153 16.51 -6.57 -0.11
CA LYS A 153 16.92 -6.60 1.29
C LYS A 153 16.50 -5.28 1.95
N PRO A 154 15.82 -5.30 3.11
CA PRO A 154 15.51 -4.07 3.81
C PRO A 154 16.81 -3.36 4.23
N PRO A 155 16.86 -2.02 4.21
CA PRO A 155 17.97 -1.27 4.77
C PRO A 155 18.09 -1.53 6.28
N LYS A 156 19.32 -1.42 6.79
CA LYS A 156 19.55 -1.43 8.24
C LYS A 156 18.95 -0.19 8.86
N ASP A 157 18.50 -0.30 10.11
CA ASP A 157 18.05 0.82 10.95
C ASP A 157 16.76 1.53 10.48
N VAL A 158 15.99 0.91 9.57
CA VAL A 158 14.64 1.38 9.20
C VAL A 158 13.58 0.44 9.79
N PRO A 159 12.58 0.97 10.53
CA PRO A 159 11.48 0.17 11.05
C PRO A 159 10.71 -0.55 9.93
N ILE A 160 10.61 -1.88 10.03
CA ILE A 160 10.01 -2.73 9.00
C ILE A 160 8.51 -2.45 8.81
N ASP A 161 7.81 -2.10 9.89
CA ASP A 161 6.40 -1.71 9.85
C ASP A 161 6.17 -0.47 8.98
N LEU A 162 6.96 0.59 9.16
CA LEU A 162 6.89 1.78 8.33
C LEU A 162 7.35 1.51 6.90
N LEU A 163 8.37 0.67 6.74
CA LEU A 163 8.88 0.30 5.42
C LEU A 163 7.81 -0.43 4.61
N LEU A 164 7.12 -1.41 5.19
CA LEU A 164 6.04 -2.13 4.51
C LEU A 164 4.89 -1.22 4.11
N PHE A 165 4.53 -0.27 4.98
CA PHE A 165 3.52 0.75 4.67
C PHE A 165 3.92 1.59 3.45
N ALA A 166 5.17 2.03 3.36
CA ALA A 166 5.67 2.78 2.22
C ALA A 166 5.80 1.92 0.94
N TYR A 167 6.12 0.63 1.06
CA TYR A 167 6.22 -0.28 -0.08
C TYR A 167 4.85 -0.56 -0.73
N ASP A 168 3.78 -0.66 0.06
CA ASP A 168 2.41 -0.83 -0.45
C ASP A 168 2.02 0.34 -1.37
N GLU A 169 2.46 1.55 -1.03
CA GLU A 169 2.21 2.79 -1.79
C GLU A 169 3.29 3.11 -2.83
N SER A 170 4.33 2.26 -2.97
CA SER A 170 5.56 2.63 -3.70
C SER A 170 5.32 2.97 -5.17
N GLY A 171 4.39 2.29 -5.84
CA GLY A 171 4.00 2.58 -7.21
C GLY A 171 3.38 3.97 -7.36
N THR A 172 2.44 4.31 -6.49
CA THR A 172 1.77 5.62 -6.45
C THR A 172 2.76 6.72 -6.07
N LEU A 173 3.59 6.50 -5.04
CA LEU A 173 4.64 7.43 -4.62
C LEU A 173 5.62 7.75 -5.76
N TYR A 174 6.02 6.73 -6.53
CA TYR A 174 6.88 6.93 -7.69
C TYR A 174 6.19 7.77 -8.78
N ALA A 175 4.92 7.50 -9.09
CA ALA A 175 4.16 8.25 -10.08
C ALA A 175 3.98 9.72 -9.66
N VAL A 176 3.58 9.96 -8.40
CA VAL A 176 3.45 11.30 -7.81
C VAL A 176 4.77 12.06 -7.83
N SER A 177 5.87 11.41 -7.43
CA SER A 177 7.21 12.02 -7.43
C SER A 177 7.67 12.40 -8.85
N ARG A 178 7.40 11.55 -9.84
CA ARG A 178 7.70 11.83 -11.25
C ARG A 178 6.90 13.02 -11.76
N GLU A 179 5.61 13.07 -11.43
CA GLU A 179 4.69 14.10 -11.90
C GLU A 179 4.90 15.45 -11.20
N ALA A 180 5.40 15.46 -9.96
CA ALA A 180 5.67 16.68 -9.22
C ALA A 180 6.81 17.54 -9.82
N LYS A 181 7.71 16.95 -10.60
CA LYS A 181 8.88 17.66 -11.13
C LYS A 181 8.48 18.84 -12.02
N GLY A 182 9.02 20.02 -11.71
CA GLY A 182 8.76 21.25 -12.48
C GLY A 182 7.41 21.92 -12.20
N LYS A 183 6.60 21.39 -11.26
CA LYS A 183 5.39 22.02 -10.76
C LYS A 183 5.66 22.77 -9.45
N ARG A 184 4.75 23.66 -9.04
CA ARG A 184 4.96 24.53 -7.87
C ARG A 184 3.88 24.38 -6.81
N ASN A 185 2.61 24.23 -7.20
CA ASN A 185 1.49 24.25 -6.26
C ASN A 185 0.85 22.87 -6.15
N PHE A 186 0.83 22.32 -4.93
CA PHE A 186 0.38 20.97 -4.64
C PHE A 186 -0.63 20.93 -3.51
N LEU A 187 -1.61 20.03 -3.63
CA LEU A 187 -2.58 19.73 -2.57
C LEU A 187 -2.55 18.24 -2.23
N VAL A 188 -2.36 17.92 -0.95
CA VAL A 188 -2.47 16.56 -0.41
C VAL A 188 -3.69 16.49 0.49
N VAL A 189 -4.72 15.76 0.07
CA VAL A 189 -5.99 15.61 0.80
C VAL A 189 -6.03 14.23 1.44
N GLY A 190 -6.34 14.14 2.73
CA GLY A 190 -6.44 12.83 3.38
C GLY A 190 -7.07 12.85 4.76
N ASN A 191 -7.14 11.68 5.40
CA ASN A 191 -7.67 11.51 6.76
C ASN A 191 -6.72 10.71 7.67
N ASN A 192 -5.49 10.49 7.21
CA ASN A 192 -4.41 9.87 7.96
C ASN A 192 -3.13 10.69 7.75
N LEU A 193 -2.58 11.24 8.84
CA LEU A 193 -1.41 12.10 8.77
C LEU A 193 -0.17 11.40 8.21
N LEU A 194 0.02 10.11 8.51
CA LEU A 194 1.17 9.34 8.01
C LEU A 194 1.13 9.19 6.49
N THR A 195 -0.03 8.86 5.93
CA THR A 195 -0.21 8.77 4.47
C THR A 195 0.02 10.14 3.82
N ASN A 196 -0.57 11.19 4.36
CA ASN A 196 -0.37 12.55 3.85
C ASN A 196 1.11 12.93 3.88
N LEU A 197 1.81 12.66 4.99
CA LEU A 197 3.24 12.89 5.14
C LEU A 197 4.06 12.15 4.08
N LEU A 198 3.77 10.88 3.80
CA LEU A 198 4.50 10.13 2.77
C LEU A 198 4.36 10.77 1.38
N PHE A 199 3.14 11.12 0.98
CA PHE A 199 2.93 11.80 -0.31
C PHE A 199 3.50 13.23 -0.31
N GLY A 200 3.36 13.96 0.79
CA GLY A 200 3.98 15.28 0.98
C GLY A 200 5.50 15.22 0.84
N CYS A 201 6.17 14.28 1.50
CA CYS A 201 7.61 14.05 1.39
C CYS A 201 8.02 13.72 -0.04
N ALA A 202 7.27 12.85 -0.74
CA ALA A 202 7.55 12.49 -2.12
C ALA A 202 7.44 13.70 -3.07
N ILE A 203 6.44 14.56 -2.85
CA ILE A 203 6.26 15.81 -3.60
C ILE A 203 7.38 16.80 -3.28
N ARG A 204 7.60 17.12 -2.00
CA ARG A 204 8.62 18.06 -1.51
C ARG A 204 10.01 17.68 -2.05
N SER A 205 10.37 16.41 -1.95
CA SER A 205 11.65 15.89 -2.43
C SER A 205 11.83 16.03 -3.95
N ALA A 206 10.74 15.95 -4.73
CA ALA A 206 10.79 16.00 -6.19
C ALA A 206 10.65 17.42 -6.77
N ALA A 207 9.84 18.27 -6.14
CA ALA A 207 9.54 19.63 -6.59
C ALA A 207 10.53 20.67 -6.03
N GLY A 208 11.18 20.37 -4.89
CA GLY A 208 12.16 21.24 -4.24
C GLY A 208 11.59 22.06 -3.08
N PRO A 209 12.47 22.79 -2.36
CA PRO A 209 12.10 23.51 -1.14
C PRO A 209 11.12 24.68 -1.39
N ASP A 210 11.16 25.29 -2.58
CA ASP A 210 10.31 26.45 -2.91
C ASP A 210 8.87 26.08 -3.30
N ALA A 211 8.58 24.78 -3.44
CA ALA A 211 7.23 24.31 -3.77
C ALA A 211 6.22 24.66 -2.66
N GLN A 212 5.00 24.97 -3.06
CA GLN A 212 3.87 25.14 -2.14
C GLN A 212 3.16 23.79 -2.01
N VAL A 213 3.29 23.15 -0.85
CA VAL A 213 2.66 21.85 -0.57
C VAL A 213 1.67 22.03 0.56
N VAL A 214 0.38 22.05 0.22
CA VAL A 214 -0.71 22.25 1.17
C VAL A 214 -1.29 20.90 1.58
N CYS A 215 -1.40 20.66 2.88
CA CYS A 215 -2.08 19.50 3.44
C CYS A 215 -3.50 19.86 3.87
N LEU A 216 -4.48 19.09 3.41
CA LEU A 216 -5.87 19.17 3.86
C LEU A 216 -6.23 17.86 4.57
N LEU A 217 -6.42 17.91 5.88
CA LEU A 217 -6.69 16.74 6.71
C LEU A 217 -8.13 16.74 7.24
N ASP A 218 -8.84 15.63 7.09
CA ASP A 218 -10.18 15.45 7.68
C ASP A 218 -10.10 15.33 9.20
N LYS A 219 -10.66 16.33 9.87
CA LYS A 219 -10.72 16.49 11.33
C LYS A 219 -9.35 16.29 11.99
N LYS A 220 -9.26 16.52 13.30
CA LYS A 220 -8.06 16.09 14.02
C LYS A 220 -8.16 14.57 14.13
N SER A 221 -7.37 13.83 13.35
CA SER A 221 -7.22 12.40 13.59
C SER A 221 -6.82 12.20 15.05
N ASP A 222 -7.45 11.26 15.77
CA ASP A 222 -7.15 10.94 17.18
C ASP A 222 -5.69 10.45 17.41
N ILE A 223 -4.90 10.35 16.33
CA ILE A 223 -3.47 10.12 16.40
C ILE A 223 -2.79 11.41 16.85
N ILE A 224 -2.73 11.57 18.17
CA ILE A 224 -1.93 12.59 18.84
C ILE A 224 -0.47 12.14 18.76
N PHE A 225 0.20 12.47 17.66
CA PHE A 225 1.65 12.53 17.68
C PHE A 225 2.04 13.85 18.37
N LYS A 226 2.51 13.75 19.61
CA LYS A 226 3.05 14.89 20.38
C LYS A 226 4.56 14.80 20.38
N GLY A 227 5.23 15.82 19.87
CA GLY A 227 6.69 15.97 19.98
C GLY A 227 7.23 17.00 18.99
N ASP A 228 8.21 17.78 19.44
CA ASP A 228 8.81 18.87 18.67
C ASP A 228 9.35 18.39 17.30
N SER A 229 9.82 17.14 17.22
CA SER A 229 10.35 16.55 15.99
C SER A 229 9.30 16.29 14.90
N LEU A 230 8.03 16.04 15.27
CA LEU A 230 6.99 15.88 14.26
C LEU A 230 6.57 17.24 13.70
N ASP A 231 6.45 18.26 14.56
CA ASP A 231 6.10 19.60 14.12
C ASP A 231 7.19 20.15 13.18
N GLU A 232 8.47 19.88 13.47
CA GLU A 232 9.58 20.16 12.55
C GLU A 232 9.42 19.47 11.19
N LEU A 233 9.16 18.15 11.18
CA LEU A 233 8.94 17.39 9.94
C LEU A 233 7.73 17.91 9.15
N LEU A 234 6.63 18.22 9.84
CA LEU A 234 5.42 18.76 9.21
C LEU A 234 5.68 20.10 8.54
N ASN A 235 6.45 20.98 9.20
CA ASN A 235 6.82 22.29 8.66
C ASN A 235 7.85 22.19 7.52
N GLU A 236 8.71 21.16 7.51
CA GLU A 236 9.63 20.89 6.40
C GLU A 236 8.88 20.39 5.15
N VAL A 237 7.85 19.56 5.37
CA VAL A 237 7.09 18.93 4.30
C VAL A 237 6.03 19.86 3.75
N PHE A 238 5.17 20.40 4.61
CA PHE A 238 3.99 21.16 4.23
C PHE A 238 4.18 22.65 4.48
N THR A 239 3.83 23.45 3.48
CA THR A 239 3.78 24.90 3.63
C THR A 239 2.59 25.33 4.49
N GLU A 240 1.46 24.63 4.36
CA GLU A 240 0.26 24.88 5.14
C GLU A 240 -0.45 23.55 5.47
N ILE A 241 -1.09 23.51 6.64
CA ILE A 241 -1.89 22.36 7.09
C ILE A 241 -3.26 22.86 7.54
N HIS A 242 -4.31 22.37 6.89
CA HIS A 242 -5.69 22.73 7.17
C HIS A 242 -6.47 21.53 7.68
N TYR A 243 -7.06 21.67 8.87
CA TYR A 243 -8.01 20.71 9.42
C TYR A 243 -9.43 21.12 9.06
N VAL A 244 -10.15 20.24 8.34
CA VAL A 244 -11.47 20.52 7.78
C VAL A 244 -12.44 19.35 7.96
N ASN A 245 -13.68 19.53 7.52
CA ASN A 245 -14.65 18.44 7.37
C ASN A 245 -14.81 18.14 5.87
N ILE A 246 -14.14 17.09 5.39
CA ILE A 246 -14.08 16.77 3.96
C ILE A 246 -15.47 16.42 3.39
N LEU A 247 -16.40 15.97 4.24
CA LEU A 247 -17.82 15.76 3.87
C LEU A 247 -18.53 17.04 3.40
N ARG A 248 -17.89 18.21 3.55
CA ARG A 248 -18.36 19.51 3.08
C ARG A 248 -17.36 20.09 2.07
N PRO A 249 -17.28 19.52 0.85
CA PRO A 249 -16.23 19.85 -0.11
C PRO A 249 -16.25 21.31 -0.57
N VAL A 250 -17.44 21.92 -0.70
CA VAL A 250 -17.58 23.34 -1.06
C VAL A 250 -16.99 24.26 0.02
N GLU A 251 -17.26 23.99 1.30
CA GLU A 251 -16.67 24.75 2.41
C GLU A 251 -15.14 24.60 2.45
N CYS A 252 -14.63 23.40 2.13
CA CYS A 252 -13.18 23.17 2.04
C CYS A 252 -12.53 24.01 0.93
N LEU A 253 -13.14 24.04 -0.27
CA LEU A 253 -12.64 24.83 -1.40
C LEU A 253 -12.67 26.34 -1.12
N GLN A 254 -13.75 26.82 -0.50
CA GLN A 254 -13.86 28.22 -0.08
C GLN A 254 -12.80 28.59 0.94
N ARG A 255 -12.56 27.73 1.93
CA ARG A 255 -11.53 27.94 2.96
C ARG A 255 -10.13 28.01 2.36
N LEU A 256 -9.83 27.15 1.38
CA LEU A 256 -8.55 27.16 0.69
C LEU A 256 -8.44 28.26 -0.37
N ASN A 257 -9.56 28.90 -0.75
CA ASN A 257 -9.65 29.80 -1.91
C ASN A 257 -8.98 29.21 -3.16
N ALA A 258 -9.22 27.92 -3.42
CA ALA A 258 -8.34 27.12 -4.27
C ALA A 258 -8.98 26.57 -5.55
N GLU A 259 -10.11 27.10 -6.00
CA GLU A 259 -10.73 26.68 -7.27
C GLU A 259 -9.71 26.83 -8.43
N GLY A 260 -9.34 25.71 -9.05
CA GLY A 260 -8.37 25.67 -10.13
C GLY A 260 -6.97 26.19 -9.78
N HIS A 261 -6.54 26.09 -8.52
CA HIS A 261 -5.29 26.70 -8.06
C HIS A 261 -4.06 25.78 -8.16
N TYR A 262 -4.23 24.48 -7.89
CA TYR A 262 -3.09 23.55 -7.75
C TYR A 262 -2.68 22.95 -9.10
N ASP A 263 -1.38 22.81 -9.35
CA ASP A 263 -0.85 22.13 -10.53
C ASP A 263 -1.11 20.62 -10.47
N MET A 264 -1.12 20.07 -9.26
CA MET A 264 -1.35 18.67 -8.99
C MET A 264 -1.97 18.49 -7.60
N SER A 265 -2.91 17.55 -7.48
CA SER A 265 -3.42 17.14 -6.18
C SER A 265 -3.38 15.62 -6.00
N VAL A 266 -3.24 15.17 -4.76
CA VAL A 266 -3.24 13.76 -4.36
C VAL A 266 -4.38 13.55 -3.38
N ASN A 267 -5.28 12.63 -3.70
CA ASN A 267 -6.34 12.17 -2.84
C ASN A 267 -5.91 10.89 -2.14
N CYS A 268 -5.64 11.00 -0.84
CA CYS A 268 -5.34 9.91 0.08
C CYS A 268 -6.54 9.55 0.98
N ALA A 269 -7.66 10.27 0.87
CA ALA A 269 -8.83 10.08 1.71
C ALA A 269 -9.80 9.05 1.13
N ASN A 270 -10.22 8.12 1.98
CA ASN A 270 -11.37 7.25 1.72
C ASN A 270 -12.64 7.86 2.32
N ILE A 271 -12.94 9.12 1.98
CA ILE A 271 -14.05 9.91 2.51
C ILE A 271 -14.80 10.58 1.35
N PRO A 272 -16.14 10.43 1.27
CA PRO A 272 -16.94 11.12 0.27
C PRO A 272 -16.70 12.63 0.26
N GLY A 273 -16.45 13.18 -0.93
CA GLY A 273 -16.22 14.61 -1.13
C GLY A 273 -14.74 14.97 -1.27
N ALA A 274 -13.82 14.08 -0.87
CA ALA A 274 -12.40 14.27 -1.14
C ALA A 274 -12.13 14.40 -2.65
N GLU A 275 -12.78 13.56 -3.45
CA GLU A 275 -12.68 13.60 -4.91
C GLU A 275 -13.11 14.95 -5.47
N THR A 276 -14.22 15.49 -4.97
CA THR A 276 -14.73 16.83 -5.36
C THR A 276 -13.73 17.92 -5.01
N VAL A 277 -13.13 17.88 -3.82
CA VAL A 277 -12.09 18.86 -3.43
C VAL A 277 -10.90 18.76 -4.36
N ASN A 278 -10.35 17.57 -4.57
CA ASN A 278 -9.18 17.38 -5.43
C ASN A 278 -9.43 17.83 -6.87
N ILE A 279 -10.57 17.44 -7.47
CA ILE A 279 -10.91 17.78 -8.85
C ILE A 279 -11.07 19.30 -9.01
N LEU A 280 -11.87 19.94 -8.15
CA LEU A 280 -12.15 21.37 -8.29
C LEU A 280 -10.98 22.25 -7.87
N ALA A 281 -10.13 21.77 -6.95
CA ALA A 281 -8.95 22.53 -6.52
C ALA A 281 -7.79 22.47 -7.54
N THR A 282 -7.79 21.46 -8.42
CA THR A 282 -6.75 21.29 -9.44
C THR A 282 -7.06 22.13 -10.67
N ARG A 283 -6.07 22.88 -11.15
CA ARG A 283 -6.21 23.75 -12.33
C ARG A 283 -6.56 22.97 -13.60
N TYR A 284 -7.13 23.65 -14.58
CA TYR A 284 -7.32 23.09 -15.92
C TYR A 284 -5.97 22.63 -16.51
N GLY A 285 -5.91 21.38 -16.98
CA GLY A 285 -4.68 20.74 -17.45
C GLY A 285 -3.72 20.30 -16.35
N GLY A 286 -4.11 20.40 -15.07
CA GLY A 286 -3.41 19.80 -13.94
C GLY A 286 -3.73 18.31 -13.75
N THR A 287 -3.06 17.69 -12.78
CA THR A 287 -3.13 16.24 -12.54
C THR A 287 -3.74 15.92 -11.19
N VAL A 288 -4.70 14.99 -11.14
CA VAL A 288 -5.24 14.45 -9.89
C VAL A 288 -4.81 12.98 -9.74
N PHE A 289 -4.16 12.65 -8.63
CA PHE A 289 -3.90 11.26 -8.24
C PHE A 289 -4.91 10.79 -7.22
N PHE A 290 -5.49 9.61 -7.43
CA PHE A 290 -6.25 8.89 -6.42
C PHE A 290 -5.38 7.75 -5.90
N ALA A 291 -4.79 7.93 -4.73
CA ALA A 291 -3.88 6.94 -4.13
C ALA A 291 -4.63 5.68 -3.72
N ASN A 292 -5.84 5.85 -3.21
CA ASN A 292 -6.75 4.76 -2.84
C ASN A 292 -7.89 4.71 -3.86
N LEU A 293 -7.70 4.00 -4.98
CA LEU A 293 -8.80 3.66 -5.86
C LEU A 293 -9.51 2.43 -5.32
N ILE A 294 -10.66 2.66 -4.67
CA ILE A 294 -11.66 1.60 -4.57
C ILE A 294 -12.15 1.39 -5.99
N ASN A 295 -11.76 0.25 -6.59
CA ASN A 295 -12.39 -0.25 -7.82
C ASN A 295 -13.84 -0.64 -7.49
N ASN A 296 -14.71 0.35 -7.29
CA ASN A 296 -16.13 0.12 -7.17
C ASN A 296 -16.71 0.01 -8.59
N TYR A 297 -16.33 -1.04 -9.31
CA TYR A 297 -16.97 -1.39 -10.58
C TYR A 297 -18.37 -2.01 -10.38
N ASN A 298 -18.88 -2.07 -9.14
CA ASN A 298 -20.18 -2.65 -8.78
C ASN A 298 -21.16 -1.64 -8.18
N ILE A 299 -21.50 -0.59 -8.94
CA ILE A 299 -22.86 -0.04 -8.91
C ILE A 299 -23.39 -0.04 -10.34
N ALA A 300 -23.76 -1.23 -10.82
CA ALA A 300 -24.70 -1.46 -11.91
C ALA A 300 -25.45 -2.76 -11.63
#